data_AF-A0A9D5NZV9-F1
#
_entry.id   AF-A0A9D5NZV9-F1
#
_cell.length_a   1.000
_cell.length_b   1.000
_cell.length_c   1.000
_cell.angle_alpha   90.00
_cell.angle_beta   90.00
_cell.angle_gamma   90.00
#
_symmetry.space_group_name_H-M   'P 1'
#
loop_
_entity.id
_entity.type
_entity.pdbx_description
1 polymer ?
#
loop_
_entity_poly.entity_id
_entity_poly.type
_entity_poly.pdbx_seq_one_letter_code
_entity_poly.pdbx_strand_id
1 'polypeptide(L)'
;MLKGCLYPVIGFIIAYPLGYVLIKMGCPFGLTIVLAFAPMVIGFFVGDTQDKREKAEIIESRGLSEDEVAHIGSYVGGHPSLDDTIPLCHAYKKGANLVLTKKLSLTEVPGSEIPIADIDNITLQDASTIDKRITAGRMLLVGVFALAWQKKEKNEMAFIEIQWHQGKFDHQTLFCFEGDGAFKRANKARNQLIRICS
;
A
#
# COMPACT_ATOMS: atom_id res chain seq x y z
N MET A 1 -6.23 10.79 -3.37
CA MET A 1 -7.21 9.68 -3.41
C MET A 1 -8.50 10.00 -4.18
N LEU A 2 -8.89 11.26 -4.42
CA LEU A 2 -10.13 11.60 -5.15
C LEU A 2 -10.03 11.66 -6.70
N LYS A 3 -8.82 11.71 -7.27
CA LYS A 3 -8.66 11.85 -8.74
C LYS A 3 -9.04 10.58 -9.53
N GLY A 4 -8.78 9.39 -8.98
CA GLY A 4 -9.07 8.12 -9.66
C GLY A 4 -10.57 7.81 -9.87
N CYS A 5 -11.43 8.28 -8.95
CA CYS A 5 -12.89 8.10 -9.09
C CYS A 5 -13.56 9.18 -9.96
N LEU A 6 -12.90 10.30 -10.26
CA LEU A 6 -13.52 11.39 -11.00
C LEU A 6 -13.64 11.09 -12.50
N TYR A 7 -12.64 10.42 -13.07
CA TYR A 7 -12.61 10.06 -14.49
C TYR A 7 -13.73 9.10 -14.96
N PRO A 8 -14.05 8.00 -14.26
CA PRO A 8 -15.17 7.14 -14.68
C PRO A 8 -16.53 7.86 -14.55
N VAL A 9 -16.68 8.76 -13.58
CA VAL A 9 -17.92 9.54 -13.39
C VAL A 9 -18.11 10.56 -14.51
N ILE A 10 -17.05 11.29 -14.88
CA ILE A 10 -17.09 12.23 -16.01
C ILE A 10 -17.36 11.48 -17.32
N GLY A 11 -16.75 10.30 -17.52
CA GLY A 11 -17.01 9.43 -18.67
C GLY A 11 -18.48 9.03 -18.78
N PHE A 12 -19.13 8.70 -17.66
CA PHE A 12 -20.55 8.32 -17.62
C PHE A 12 -21.48 9.48 -17.98
N ILE A 13 -21.18 10.69 -17.50
CA ILE A 13 -21.98 11.90 -17.76
C ILE A 13 -21.94 12.30 -19.24
N ILE A 14 -20.81 12.09 -19.93
CA ILE A 14 -20.65 12.42 -21.35
C ILE A 14 -21.20 11.29 -22.25
N ALA A 15 -21.01 10.03 -21.87
CA ALA A 15 -21.41 8.87 -22.69
C ALA A 15 -22.93 8.71 -22.79
N TYR A 16 -23.68 9.06 -21.73
CA TYR A 16 -25.14 8.87 -21.68
C TYR A 16 -25.92 9.71 -22.72
N PRO A 17 -25.73 11.05 -22.83
CA PRO A 17 -26.41 11.84 -23.85
C PRO A 17 -25.96 11.49 -25.26
N LEU A 18 -24.68 11.12 -25.46
CA LEU A 18 -24.15 10.73 -26.77
C LEU A 18 -24.76 9.42 -27.26
N GLY A 19 -24.90 8.42 -26.37
CA GLY A 19 -25.56 7.15 -26.68
C GLY A 19 -27.03 7.33 -27.05
N TYR A 20 -27.76 8.22 -26.36
CA TYR A 20 -29.16 8.51 -26.65
C TYR A 20 -29.35 9.13 -28.05
N VAL A 21 -28.48 10.08 -28.44
CA VAL A 21 -28.52 10.71 -29.77
C VAL A 21 -28.23 9.68 -30.88
N LEU A 22 -27.25 8.80 -30.68
CA LEU A 22 -26.88 7.78 -31.66
C LEU A 22 -27.98 6.73 -31.88
N ILE A 23 -28.71 6.33 -30.83
CA ILE A 23 -29.89 5.45 -30.95
C ILE A 23 -30.98 6.11 -31.79
N LYS A 24 -31.24 7.41 -31.58
CA LYS A 24 -32.22 8.16 -32.38
C LYS A 24 -31.82 8.31 -33.85
N MET A 25 -30.54 8.24 -34.18
CA MET A 25 -30.04 8.30 -35.56
C MET A 25 -30.04 6.95 -36.29
N GLY A 26 -30.57 5.89 -35.68
CA GLY A 26 -30.67 4.56 -36.32
C GLY A 26 -29.34 3.82 -36.39
N CYS A 27 -28.37 4.19 -35.54
CA CYS A 27 -27.08 3.52 -35.49
C CYS A 27 -27.24 2.08 -34.97
N PRO A 28 -26.49 1.08 -35.48
CA PRO A 28 -26.60 -0.30 -35.03
C PRO A 28 -26.31 -0.39 -33.53
N PHE A 29 -27.16 -1.12 -32.79
CA PHE A 29 -27.07 -1.23 -31.32
C PHE A 29 -25.68 -1.66 -30.82
N GLY A 30 -24.96 -2.46 -31.61
CA GLY A 30 -23.58 -2.87 -31.32
C GLY A 30 -22.58 -1.70 -31.32
N LEU A 31 -22.70 -0.75 -32.25
CA LEU A 31 -21.79 0.40 -32.36
C LEU A 31 -21.99 1.38 -31.19
N THR A 32 -23.24 1.56 -30.76
CA THR A 32 -23.58 2.42 -29.61
C THR A 32 -22.99 1.91 -28.29
N ILE A 33 -22.95 0.58 -28.09
CA ILE A 33 -22.35 -0.01 -26.88
C ILE A 33 -20.84 0.24 -26.89
N VAL A 34 -20.16 0.00 -28.02
CA VAL A 34 -18.70 0.22 -28.12
C VAL A 34 -18.35 1.68 -27.84
N LEU A 35 -19.08 2.64 -28.41
CA LEU A 35 -18.82 4.06 -28.21
C LEU A 35 -19.14 4.54 -26.78
N ALA A 36 -20.09 3.92 -26.10
CA ALA A 36 -20.42 4.25 -24.71
C ALA A 36 -19.36 3.74 -23.72
N PHE A 37 -18.77 2.56 -23.96
CA PHE A 37 -17.81 1.94 -23.05
C PHE A 37 -16.34 2.26 -23.37
N ALA A 38 -16.00 2.59 -24.61
CA ALA A 38 -14.62 2.94 -25.00
C ALA A 38 -14.00 4.08 -24.15
N PRO A 39 -14.70 5.18 -23.83
CA PRO A 39 -14.14 6.26 -23.00
C PRO A 39 -13.81 5.79 -21.56
N MET A 40 -14.62 4.88 -21.01
CA MET A 40 -14.42 4.33 -19.67
C MET A 40 -13.18 3.43 -19.62
N VAL A 41 -13.02 2.57 -20.63
CA VAL A 41 -11.84 1.70 -20.76
C VAL A 41 -10.58 2.52 -20.99
N ILE A 42 -10.62 3.51 -21.89
CA ILE A 42 -9.49 4.42 -22.14
C ILE A 42 -9.13 5.19 -20.87
N GLY A 43 -10.12 5.75 -20.16
CA GLY A 43 -9.89 6.47 -18.90
C GLY A 43 -9.23 5.61 -17.82
N PHE A 44 -9.59 4.33 -17.73
CA PHE A 44 -8.96 3.39 -16.80
C PHE A 44 -7.47 3.16 -17.13
N PHE A 45 -7.14 2.93 -18.40
CA PHE A 45 -5.74 2.75 -18.84
C PHE A 45 -4.90 4.04 -18.70
N VAL A 46 -5.49 5.21 -18.97
CA VAL A 46 -4.82 6.51 -18.79
C VAL A 46 -4.59 6.81 -17.30
N GLY A 47 -5.54 6.46 -16.43
CA GLY A 47 -5.38 6.65 -14.98
C GLY A 47 -4.25 5.79 -14.39
N ASP A 48 -4.17 4.52 -14.77
CA ASP A 48 -3.10 3.62 -14.30
C ASP A 48 -1.72 4.04 -14.79
N THR A 49 -1.63 4.57 -16.03
CA THR A 49 -0.36 5.08 -16.58
C THR A 49 0.08 6.40 -15.95
N GLN A 50 -0.84 7.27 -15.53
CA GLN A 50 -0.49 8.48 -14.78
C GLN A 50 0.05 8.18 -13.38
N ASP A 51 -0.57 7.26 -12.64
CA ASP A 51 -0.13 6.90 -11.27
C ASP A 51 1.27 6.26 -11.29
N LYS A 52 1.59 5.48 -12.33
CA LYS A 52 2.93 4.93 -12.56
C LYS A 52 3.96 6.01 -12.90
N ARG A 53 3.58 6.98 -13.74
CA ARG A 53 4.45 8.11 -14.10
C ARG A 53 4.76 9.01 -12.91
N GLU A 54 3.75 9.36 -12.11
CA GLU A 54 3.92 10.20 -10.92
C GLU A 54 4.86 9.53 -9.90
N LYS A 55 4.74 8.21 -9.71
CA LYS A 55 5.68 7.44 -8.88
C LYS A 55 7.10 7.46 -9.42
N ALA A 56 7.28 7.16 -10.70
CA ALA A 56 8.59 7.12 -11.34
C ALA A 56 9.28 8.49 -11.27
N GLU A 57 8.54 9.57 -11.51
CA GLU A 57 9.06 10.95 -11.45
C GLU A 57 9.47 11.33 -10.02
N ILE A 58 8.70 10.94 -8.99
CA ILE A 58 9.04 11.23 -7.60
C ILE A 58 10.27 10.42 -7.14
N ILE A 59 10.37 9.16 -7.57
CA ILE A 59 11.52 8.29 -7.31
C ILE A 59 12.79 8.87 -7.97
N GLU A 60 12.69 9.25 -9.24
CA GLU A 60 13.77 9.85 -10.02
C GLU A 60 14.19 11.23 -9.46
N SER A 61 13.24 12.06 -9.05
CA SER A 61 13.52 13.38 -8.43
C SER A 61 14.33 13.28 -7.12
N ARG A 62 14.31 12.11 -6.48
CA ARG A 62 15.06 11.83 -5.25
C ARG A 62 16.35 11.04 -5.51
N GLY A 63 16.68 10.77 -6.77
CA GLY A 63 17.83 9.96 -7.16
C GLY A 63 17.74 8.51 -6.70
N LEU A 64 16.53 8.02 -6.42
CA LEU A 64 16.27 6.64 -6.05
C LEU A 64 15.89 5.84 -7.30
N SER A 65 16.17 4.56 -7.30
CA SER A 65 15.63 3.61 -8.27
C SER A 65 14.35 2.95 -7.74
N GLU A 66 13.51 2.44 -8.64
CA GLU A 66 12.26 1.75 -8.26
C GLU A 66 12.53 0.52 -7.37
N ASP A 67 13.70 -0.10 -7.53
CA ASP A 67 14.13 -1.25 -6.74
C ASP A 67 14.60 -0.88 -5.32
N GLU A 68 14.92 0.40 -5.06
CA GLU A 68 15.32 0.91 -3.74
C GLU A 68 14.13 1.31 -2.87
N VAL A 69 12.90 1.27 -3.41
CA VAL A 69 11.66 1.61 -2.71
C VAL A 69 10.77 0.38 -2.59
N ALA A 70 10.57 -0.13 -1.38
CA ALA A 70 9.66 -1.21 -1.09
C ALA A 70 8.29 -0.69 -0.62
N HIS A 71 7.20 -1.15 -1.23
CA HIS A 71 5.86 -0.97 -0.67
C HIS A 71 5.60 -2.01 0.42
N ILE A 72 5.51 -1.56 1.67
CA ILE A 72 5.55 -2.44 2.85
C ILE A 72 4.21 -2.55 3.59
N GLY A 73 3.12 -2.05 3.00
CA GLY A 73 1.78 -2.17 3.59
C GLY A 73 1.47 -1.03 4.57
N SER A 74 0.55 -1.25 5.50
CA SER A 74 0.17 -0.22 6.49
C SER A 74 0.95 -0.43 7.79
N TYR A 75 1.62 0.59 8.30
CA TYR A 75 2.24 0.54 9.63
C TYR A 75 1.16 0.41 10.70
N VAL A 76 1.34 -0.57 11.59
CA VAL A 76 0.39 -0.88 12.67
C VAL A 76 0.92 -0.46 14.03
N GLY A 77 2.23 -0.55 14.27
CA GLY A 77 2.82 -0.21 15.56
C GLY A 77 4.23 -0.77 15.78
N GLY A 78 4.81 -0.42 16.94
CA GLY A 78 6.04 -1.00 17.47
C GLY A 78 7.34 -0.23 17.18
N HIS A 79 7.28 0.90 16.48
CA HIS A 79 8.40 1.85 16.39
C HIS A 79 8.31 2.86 17.56
N PRO A 80 9.39 3.13 18.32
CA PRO A 80 9.34 3.90 19.57
C PRO A 80 8.91 5.36 19.38
N SER A 81 9.14 5.93 18.20
CA SER A 81 8.76 7.31 17.87
C SER A 81 7.44 7.45 17.10
N LEU A 82 6.73 6.35 16.83
CA LEU A 82 5.50 6.36 16.03
C LEU A 82 4.34 5.71 16.80
N ASP A 83 3.40 6.55 17.23
CA ASP A 83 2.19 6.11 17.93
C ASP A 83 1.02 5.84 16.98
N ASP A 84 0.99 6.52 15.84
CA ASP A 84 -0.13 6.46 14.90
C ASP A 84 0.09 5.44 13.78
N THR A 85 -1.00 4.77 13.39
CA THR A 85 -1.01 3.93 12.18
C THR A 85 -0.76 4.76 10.92
N ILE A 86 -0.02 4.17 9.97
CA ILE A 86 0.32 4.85 8.72
C ILE A 86 -0.18 4.00 7.55
N PRO A 87 -1.26 4.42 6.87
CA PRO A 87 -1.75 3.69 5.71
C PRO A 87 -0.81 3.89 4.52
N LEU A 88 -0.63 2.82 3.72
CA LEU A 88 0.17 2.84 2.48
C LEU A 88 1.60 3.38 2.71
N CYS A 89 2.36 2.62 3.49
CA CYS A 89 3.73 2.89 3.84
C CYS A 89 4.70 2.30 2.79
N HIS A 90 5.74 3.07 2.47
CA HIS A 90 6.90 2.58 1.72
C HIS A 90 8.15 2.76 2.55
N ALA A 91 9.15 1.91 2.32
CA ALA A 91 10.46 2.04 2.92
C ALA A 91 11.56 2.08 1.85
N TYR A 92 12.60 2.86 2.10
CA TYR A 92 13.78 2.94 1.27
C TYR A 92 15.02 3.17 2.12
N LYS A 93 16.20 2.90 1.55
CA LYS A 93 17.49 3.12 2.20
C LYS A 93 17.92 4.57 2.03
N LYS A 94 18.24 5.22 3.15
CA LYS A 94 18.87 6.55 3.19
C LYS A 94 20.15 6.44 4.01
N GLY A 95 21.28 6.25 3.31
CA GLY A 95 22.56 5.96 3.96
C GLY A 95 22.52 4.63 4.72
N ALA A 96 22.70 4.68 6.04
CA ALA A 96 22.69 3.52 6.93
C ALA A 96 21.31 3.22 7.55
N ASN A 97 20.29 4.02 7.24
CA ASN A 97 18.97 3.91 7.83
C ASN A 97 17.93 3.47 6.80
N LEU A 98 16.98 2.67 7.26
CA LEU A 98 15.72 2.40 6.58
C LEU A 98 14.71 3.47 6.99
N VAL A 99 14.17 4.22 6.03
CA VAL A 99 13.26 5.35 6.30
C VAL A 99 11.86 5.02 5.80
N LEU A 100 10.86 5.27 6.64
CA LEU A 100 9.45 5.07 6.28
C LEU A 100 8.88 6.33 5.63
N THR A 101 7.99 6.13 4.67
CA THR A 101 7.30 7.22 3.97
C THR A 101 5.80 7.00 3.88
N LYS A 102 5.07 8.11 3.94
CA LYS A 102 3.63 8.17 3.70
C LYS A 102 3.36 8.34 2.21
N LYS A 103 2.45 7.51 1.69
CA LYS A 103 1.86 7.63 0.34
C LYS A 103 2.91 7.56 -0.78
N LEU A 104 2.44 7.80 -2.01
CA LEU A 104 3.23 7.84 -3.23
C LEU A 104 4.15 9.06 -3.32
N SER A 105 3.89 10.10 -2.54
CA SER A 105 4.72 11.31 -2.45
C SER A 105 6.05 11.10 -1.73
N LEU A 106 6.32 9.87 -1.26
CA LEU A 106 7.49 9.50 -0.46
C LEU A 106 7.73 10.47 0.71
N THR A 107 6.66 11.03 1.29
CA THR A 107 6.82 12.01 2.36
C THR A 107 7.39 11.29 3.58
N GLU A 108 8.65 11.60 3.93
CA GLU A 108 9.35 10.97 5.06
C GLU A 108 8.51 11.14 6.32
N VAL A 109 8.37 10.04 7.07
CA VAL A 109 7.71 10.08 8.36
C VAL A 109 8.77 10.49 9.39
N PRO A 110 8.59 11.63 10.08
CA PRO A 110 9.59 12.10 11.03
C PRO A 110 9.85 11.05 12.11
N GLY A 111 11.12 10.78 12.40
CA GLY A 111 11.51 9.82 13.43
C GLY A 111 11.19 8.36 13.10
N SER A 112 10.95 8.00 11.84
CA SER A 112 10.69 6.62 11.42
C SER A 112 11.94 5.83 11.00
N GLU A 113 13.11 6.34 11.37
CA GLU A 113 14.38 5.80 10.92
C GLU A 113 14.75 4.55 11.72
N ILE A 114 14.99 3.45 11.01
CA ILE A 114 15.46 2.20 11.60
C ILE A 114 16.90 1.97 11.10
N PRO A 115 17.93 1.99 11.97
CA PRO A 115 19.29 1.69 11.56
C PRO A 115 19.38 0.28 10.99
N ILE A 116 19.90 0.13 9.76
CA ILE A 116 19.97 -1.17 9.08
C ILE A 116 20.87 -2.15 9.83
N ALA A 117 21.95 -1.64 10.44
CA ALA A 117 22.87 -2.43 11.25
C ALA A 117 22.20 -3.05 12.49
N ASP A 118 21.10 -2.46 12.96
CA ASP A 118 20.39 -2.90 14.15
C ASP A 118 19.22 -3.83 13.82
N ILE A 119 18.97 -4.12 12.52
CA ILE A 119 17.91 -5.04 12.09
C ILE A 119 18.40 -6.49 12.27
N ASP A 120 17.79 -7.19 13.21
CA ASP A 120 18.09 -8.59 13.50
C ASP A 120 17.39 -9.53 12.53
N ASN A 121 16.11 -9.24 12.21
CA ASN A 121 15.32 -10.13 11.36
C ASN A 121 14.12 -9.43 10.70
N ILE A 122 13.77 -9.87 9.49
CA ILE A 122 12.55 -9.46 8.79
C ILE A 122 11.73 -10.72 8.51
N THR A 123 10.64 -10.91 9.25
CA THR A 123 9.80 -12.11 9.19
C THR A 123 8.44 -11.82 8.57
N LEU A 124 7.89 -12.85 7.92
CA LEU A 124 6.54 -12.84 7.38
C LEU A 124 5.65 -13.67 8.33
N GLN A 125 4.52 -13.11 8.74
CA GLN A 125 3.55 -13.78 9.59
C GLN A 125 2.18 -13.75 8.91
N ASP A 126 1.41 -14.83 9.04
CA ASP A 126 0.00 -14.84 8.67
C ASP A 126 -0.86 -14.49 9.89
N ALA A 127 -2.13 -14.16 9.64
CA ALA A 127 -3.08 -13.86 10.71
C ALA A 127 -3.19 -15.01 11.73
N SER A 128 -3.10 -16.26 11.29
CA SER A 128 -3.25 -17.43 12.17
C SER A 128 -2.07 -17.64 13.13
N THR A 129 -0.85 -17.26 12.71
CA THR A 129 0.35 -17.27 13.57
C THR A 129 0.36 -16.10 14.53
N ILE A 130 -0.19 -14.94 14.12
CA ILE A 130 -0.42 -13.82 15.03
C ILE A 130 -1.42 -14.21 16.11
N ASP A 131 -2.61 -14.71 15.77
CA ASP A 131 -3.63 -15.07 16.76
C ASP A 131 -3.16 -16.11 17.80
N LYS A 132 -2.28 -17.04 17.41
CA LYS A 132 -1.68 -18.03 18.32
C LYS A 132 -0.55 -17.47 19.19
N ARG A 133 0.09 -16.37 18.77
CA ARG A 133 1.23 -15.72 19.48
C ARG A 133 0.83 -14.44 20.22
N ILE A 134 -0.40 -13.95 20.02
CA ILE A 134 -1.04 -12.92 20.85
C ILE A 134 -1.34 -13.54 22.22
N THR A 135 -0.33 -13.58 23.08
CA THR A 135 -0.54 -13.51 24.52
C THR A 135 -1.03 -12.10 24.83
N ALA A 136 -1.93 -11.96 25.81
CA ALA A 136 -2.68 -10.74 26.16
C ALA A 136 -1.90 -9.40 26.14
N GLY A 137 -0.56 -9.41 26.30
CA GLY A 137 0.29 -8.23 26.22
C GLY A 137 0.33 -7.55 24.85
N ARG A 138 0.18 -8.27 23.72
CA ARG A 138 0.10 -7.63 22.39
C ARG A 138 -1.31 -7.16 22.03
N MET A 139 -2.36 -7.71 22.67
CA MET A 139 -3.73 -7.20 22.56
C MET A 139 -3.87 -5.77 23.12
N LEU A 140 -3.01 -5.41 24.09
CA LEU A 140 -2.86 -4.04 24.58
C LEU A 140 -2.22 -3.09 23.55
N LEU A 141 -1.29 -3.57 22.71
CA LEU A 141 -0.61 -2.79 21.67
C LEU A 141 -1.52 -2.45 20.48
N VAL A 142 -2.42 -3.36 20.09
CA VAL A 142 -3.42 -3.09 19.02
C VAL A 142 -4.65 -2.31 19.52
N GLY A 143 -4.80 -2.09 20.83
CA GLY A 143 -5.82 -1.23 21.43
C GLY A 143 -7.26 -1.52 20.95
N VAL A 144 -8.07 -0.46 20.80
CA VAL A 144 -9.45 -0.50 20.26
C VAL A 144 -9.55 -1.12 18.85
N PHE A 145 -8.43 -1.34 18.15
CA PHE A 145 -8.40 -1.93 16.82
C PHE A 145 -8.35 -3.46 16.81
N ALA A 146 -8.14 -4.13 17.96
CA ALA A 146 -8.35 -5.58 18.07
C ALA A 146 -9.81 -5.97 17.70
N LEU A 147 -10.78 -5.09 17.98
CA LEU A 147 -12.18 -5.28 17.62
C LEU A 147 -12.46 -5.03 16.12
N ALA A 148 -11.73 -4.11 15.48
CA ALA A 148 -11.81 -3.91 14.03
C ALA A 148 -11.14 -5.04 13.24
N TRP A 149 -10.12 -5.68 13.84
CA TRP A 149 -9.43 -6.86 13.31
C TRP A 149 -10.34 -8.09 13.22
N GLN A 150 -11.11 -8.38 14.28
CA GLN A 150 -12.10 -9.47 14.28
C GLN A 150 -13.14 -9.31 13.17
N LYS A 151 -13.53 -8.07 12.85
CA LYS A 151 -14.51 -7.80 11.77
C LYS A 151 -13.92 -8.02 10.36
N LYS A 152 -12.60 -8.08 10.23
CA LYS A 152 -11.86 -8.29 8.97
C LYS A 152 -11.45 -9.75 8.73
N GLU A 153 -11.78 -10.70 9.61
CA GLU A 153 -11.49 -12.14 9.44
C GLU A 153 -11.96 -12.74 8.10
N LYS A 154 -12.87 -12.10 7.36
CA LYS A 154 -13.27 -12.53 6.02
C LYS A 154 -12.25 -12.22 4.92
N ASN A 155 -11.22 -11.42 5.20
CA ASN A 155 -10.19 -11.03 4.24
C ASN A 155 -8.83 -11.60 4.63
N GLU A 156 -8.07 -12.09 3.64
CA GLU A 156 -6.69 -12.53 3.83
C GLU A 156 -5.84 -11.39 4.43
N MET A 157 -5.12 -11.69 5.51
CA MET A 157 -4.22 -10.74 6.17
C MET A 157 -2.84 -11.36 6.35
N ALA A 158 -1.81 -10.57 6.09
CA ALA A 158 -0.43 -10.96 6.28
C ALA A 158 0.38 -9.79 6.83
N PHE A 159 1.42 -10.12 7.58
CA PHE A 159 2.19 -9.15 8.36
C PHE A 159 3.67 -9.29 8.08
N ILE A 160 4.34 -8.15 8.01
CA ILE A 160 5.80 -8.09 8.07
C ILE A 160 6.17 -7.60 9.46
N GLU A 161 7.01 -8.35 10.15
CA GLU A 161 7.61 -7.95 11.42
C GLU A 161 9.10 -7.69 11.18
N ILE A 162 9.53 -6.45 11.43
CA ILE A 162 10.94 -6.07 11.49
C ILE A 162 11.34 -6.09 12.96
N GLN A 163 12.24 -7.01 13.31
CA GLN A 163 12.87 -7.09 14.62
C GLN A 163 14.19 -6.34 14.55
N TRP A 164 14.38 -5.41 15.47
CA TRP A 164 15.58 -4.59 15.55
C TRP A 164 15.80 -4.16 17.00
N HIS A 165 17.01 -3.73 17.33
CA HIS A 165 17.34 -3.28 18.67
C HIS A 165 17.75 -1.81 18.70
N GLN A 166 17.49 -1.12 19.79
CA GLN A 166 17.97 0.23 20.01
C GLN A 166 18.49 0.37 21.44
N GLY A 167 19.82 0.38 21.57
CA GLY A 167 20.48 0.43 22.88
C GLY A 167 20.17 -0.81 23.72
N LYS A 168 19.23 -0.71 24.66
CA LYS A 168 18.86 -1.78 25.60
C LYS A 168 17.50 -2.40 25.31
N PHE A 169 16.81 -1.93 24.27
CA PHE A 169 15.43 -2.31 23.98
C PHE A 169 15.35 -3.04 22.65
N ASP A 170 14.63 -4.17 22.67
CA ASP A 170 14.26 -4.88 21.45
C ASP A 170 12.92 -4.32 20.97
N HIS A 171 12.88 -3.99 19.68
CA HIS A 171 11.73 -3.41 19.00
C HIS A 171 11.20 -4.36 17.93
N GLN A 172 9.89 -4.29 17.72
CA GLN A 172 9.19 -5.11 16.75
C GLN A 172 8.20 -4.26 15.98
N THR A 173 8.64 -3.77 14.83
CA THR A 173 7.84 -2.90 13.97
C THR A 173 6.98 -3.75 13.04
N LEU A 174 5.66 -3.54 13.07
CA LEU A 174 4.69 -4.35 12.36
C LEU A 174 4.04 -3.57 11.21
N PHE A 175 3.93 -4.26 10.07
CA PHE A 175 3.21 -3.79 8.90
C PHE A 175 2.16 -4.80 8.45
N CYS A 176 1.00 -4.31 8.03
CA CYS A 176 -0.16 -5.12 7.65
C CYS A 176 -0.44 -5.00 6.14
N PHE A 177 -0.71 -6.15 5.53
CA PHE A 177 -1.29 -6.32 4.21
C PHE A 177 -2.68 -6.93 4.37
N GLU A 178 -3.66 -6.35 3.70
CA GLU A 178 -5.05 -6.80 3.75
C GLU A 178 -5.61 -7.04 2.34
N GLY A 179 -6.53 -8.00 2.24
CA GLY A 179 -7.26 -8.32 1.02
C GLY A 179 -6.60 -9.42 0.20
N ASP A 180 -7.17 -9.72 -0.96
CA ASP A 180 -6.74 -10.84 -1.80
C ASP A 180 -5.22 -10.82 -2.10
N GLY A 181 -4.58 -11.97 -1.94
CA GLY A 181 -3.14 -12.14 -2.12
C GLY A 181 -2.27 -11.33 -1.15
N ALA A 182 -2.79 -10.99 0.04
CA ALA A 182 -2.05 -10.28 1.07
C ALA A 182 -0.72 -10.96 1.39
N PHE A 183 -0.71 -12.30 1.55
CA PHE A 183 0.51 -13.04 1.85
C PHE A 183 1.55 -12.93 0.73
N LYS A 184 1.11 -13.05 -0.54
CA LYS A 184 1.99 -12.91 -1.70
C LYS A 184 2.60 -11.51 -1.78
N ARG A 185 1.81 -10.47 -1.52
CA ARG A 185 2.28 -9.07 -1.51
C ARG A 185 3.25 -8.82 -0.36
N ALA A 186 2.95 -9.30 0.84
CA ALA A 186 3.82 -9.20 2.00
C ALA A 186 5.14 -9.96 1.78
N ASN A 187 5.11 -11.15 1.18
CA ASN A 187 6.34 -11.90 0.85
C ASN A 187 7.20 -11.16 -0.19
N LYS A 188 6.57 -10.57 -1.22
CA LYS A 188 7.29 -9.75 -2.21
C LYS A 188 7.98 -8.55 -1.52
N ALA A 189 7.24 -7.85 -0.66
CA ALA A 189 7.76 -6.70 0.08
C ALA A 189 8.88 -7.08 1.05
N ARG A 190 8.77 -8.21 1.77
CA ARG A 190 9.84 -8.76 2.60
C ARG A 190 11.12 -8.99 1.79
N ASN A 191 11.00 -9.64 0.63
CA ASN A 191 12.17 -9.93 -0.21
C ASN A 191 12.82 -8.65 -0.74
N GLN A 192 12.03 -7.60 -1.03
CA GLN A 192 12.56 -6.29 -1.40
C GLN A 192 13.27 -5.63 -0.21
N LEU A 193 12.66 -5.62 0.98
CA LEU A 193 13.29 -5.10 2.19
C LEU A 193 14.64 -5.77 2.49
N ILE A 194 14.72 -7.09 2.38
CA ILE A 194 15.98 -7.82 2.59
C ILE A 194 17.05 -7.34 1.60
N ARG A 195 16.71 -7.10 0.33
CA ARG A 195 17.65 -6.57 -0.67
C ARG A 195 18.10 -5.15 -0.36
N ILE A 196 17.20 -4.30 0.12
CA ILE A 196 17.49 -2.91 0.51
C ILE A 196 18.42 -2.87 1.74
N CYS A 197 18.20 -3.78 2.70
CA CYS A 197 18.97 -3.88 3.93
C CYS A 197 20.29 -4.67 3.80
N SER A 198 20.48 -5.40 2.71
CA SER A 198 21.77 -6.05 2.40
C SER A 198 22.82 -5.04 1.92
#